data_AF-A0A6I2FEU7-F1
#
_entry.id   AF-A0A6I2FEU7-F1
#
_cell.length_a   1.000
_cell.length_b   1.000
_cell.length_c   1.000
_cell.angle_alpha   90.00
_cell.angle_beta   90.00
_cell.angle_gamma   90.00
#
_symmetry.space_group_name_H-M   'P 1'
#
loop_
_entity.id
_entity.type
_entity.pdbx_description
1 polymer ?
#
loop_
_entity_poly.entity_id
_entity_poly.type
_entity_poly.pdbx_seq_one_letter_code
_entity_poly.pdbx_strand_id
1 'polypeptide(L)'
;MPADTDPHDDGDALHWDGDDDPRPVLPPGWHAKGKGADRVVTTGGPAEQPATTDTQTEDEPALGSAGLVGVGVLGGVYLLFTIGWVVGGVRLQGVASFLVSPAASVPAVWLAVLAPAIWFATTLWLTRRSRTWLRFLWLAVGAVLLVPWPFALLGGVGQ
;
A
#
# COMPACT_ATOMS: atom_id res chain seq x y z
N MET A 1 -19.79 -38.10 56.56
CA MET A 1 -21.00 -37.51 55.95
C MET A 1 -20.92 -36.01 56.18
N PRO A 2 -21.25 -35.19 55.18
CA PRO A 2 -20.31 -34.53 54.27
C PRO A 2 -20.13 -33.03 54.55
N ALA A 3 -19.19 -32.42 53.83
CA ALA A 3 -18.99 -30.99 53.74
C ALA A 3 -20.23 -30.29 53.17
N ASP A 4 -20.76 -29.29 53.88
CA ASP A 4 -21.62 -28.26 53.28
C ASP A 4 -20.71 -27.24 52.60
N THR A 5 -20.40 -27.50 51.34
CA THR A 5 -20.00 -26.47 50.39
C THR A 5 -21.28 -25.91 49.78
N ASP A 6 -21.62 -24.68 50.11
CA ASP A 6 -22.72 -23.92 49.52
C ASP A 6 -22.53 -23.83 47.98
N PRO A 7 -23.52 -24.23 47.16
CA PRO A 7 -23.35 -24.40 45.71
C PRO A 7 -23.90 -23.21 44.93
N HIS A 8 -23.49 -21.99 45.25
CA HIS A 8 -23.67 -20.87 44.33
C HIS A 8 -22.30 -20.40 43.88
N ASP A 9 -21.89 -20.97 42.76
CA ASP A 9 -20.73 -20.58 41.99
C ASP A 9 -21.01 -19.20 41.38
N ASP A 10 -20.59 -18.14 42.07
CA ASP A 10 -20.66 -16.74 41.60
C ASP A 10 -19.90 -16.53 40.26
N GLY A 11 -19.12 -17.54 39.83
CA GLY A 11 -18.30 -17.53 38.62
C GLY A 11 -19.10 -17.60 37.31
N ASP A 12 -20.33 -18.12 37.32
CA ASP A 12 -21.16 -18.21 36.11
C ASP A 12 -21.71 -16.84 35.65
N ALA A 13 -21.70 -15.82 36.52
CA ALA A 13 -22.28 -14.51 36.20
C ALA A 13 -21.36 -13.58 35.37
N LEU A 14 -20.09 -13.96 35.15
CA LEU A 14 -19.09 -13.13 34.45
C LEU A 14 -18.56 -13.75 33.14
N HIS A 15 -19.06 -14.92 32.74
CA HIS A 15 -18.77 -15.45 31.41
C HIS A 15 -19.73 -14.80 30.40
N TRP A 16 -19.18 -14.02 29.47
CA TRP A 16 -19.94 -13.57 28.30
C TRP A 16 -19.93 -14.71 27.29
N ASP A 17 -21.10 -15.04 26.75
CA ASP A 17 -21.45 -16.14 25.82
C ASP A 17 -20.66 -16.16 24.48
N GLY A 18 -19.54 -15.43 24.37
CA GLY A 18 -18.68 -15.35 23.20
C GLY A 18 -17.18 -15.50 23.49
N ASP A 19 -16.75 -15.74 24.74
CA ASP A 19 -15.32 -16.03 25.02
C ASP A 19 -14.93 -17.47 24.62
N ASP A 20 -15.93 -18.35 24.45
CA ASP A 20 -15.80 -19.72 23.94
C ASP A 20 -16.19 -19.86 22.45
N ASP A 21 -16.04 -18.78 21.65
CA ASP A 21 -16.25 -18.86 20.22
C ASP A 21 -15.32 -19.93 19.60
N PRO A 22 -15.86 -20.96 18.90
CA PRO A 22 -15.05 -22.00 18.31
C PRO A 22 -13.97 -21.39 17.42
N ARG A 23 -12.70 -21.68 17.75
CA ARG A 23 -11.56 -21.19 16.97
C ARG A 23 -11.84 -21.45 15.49
N PRO A 24 -11.90 -20.41 14.63
CA PRO A 24 -12.23 -20.60 13.23
C PRO A 24 -11.18 -21.51 12.60
N VAL A 25 -11.65 -22.51 11.86
CA VAL A 25 -10.80 -23.56 11.30
C VAL A 25 -10.75 -23.42 9.79
N LEU A 26 -9.54 -23.37 9.24
CA LEU A 26 -9.33 -23.26 7.79
C LEU A 26 -9.14 -24.63 7.14
N PRO A 27 -9.62 -24.81 5.89
CA PRO A 27 -9.31 -25.98 5.08
C PRO A 27 -7.81 -26.12 4.79
N PRO A 28 -7.32 -27.32 4.48
CA PRO A 28 -5.93 -27.54 4.08
C PRO A 28 -5.55 -26.64 2.89
N GLY A 29 -4.38 -26.00 2.96
CA GLY A 29 -3.88 -25.09 1.92
C GLY A 29 -4.36 -23.64 2.04
N TRP A 30 -5.14 -23.30 3.06
CA TRP A 30 -5.58 -21.92 3.33
C TRP A 30 -4.79 -21.29 4.48
N HIS A 31 -4.39 -20.03 4.30
CA HIS A 31 -3.63 -19.26 5.29
C HIS A 31 -4.38 -17.99 5.70
N ALA A 32 -4.61 -17.83 7.00
CA ALA A 32 -5.17 -16.59 7.55
C ALA A 32 -4.18 -15.43 7.39
N LYS A 33 -4.68 -14.25 7.02
CA LYS A 33 -3.90 -13.01 6.93
C LYS A 33 -4.61 -11.89 7.69
N GLY A 34 -3.84 -11.01 8.33
CA GLY A 34 -4.36 -9.85 9.07
C GLY A 34 -4.39 -10.05 10.59
N LYS A 35 -5.03 -9.11 11.28
CA LYS A 35 -5.09 -9.09 12.75
C LYS A 35 -5.96 -10.25 13.26
N GLY A 36 -5.40 -11.11 14.10
CA GLY A 36 -6.08 -12.31 14.59
C GLY A 36 -5.85 -13.57 13.76
N ALA A 37 -4.95 -13.53 12.77
CA ALA A 37 -4.55 -14.72 12.00
C ALA A 37 -3.97 -15.84 12.89
N ASP A 38 -3.33 -15.47 14.02
CA ASP A 38 -2.73 -16.40 14.98
C ASP A 38 -3.77 -17.24 15.75
N ARG A 39 -5.05 -16.85 15.70
CA ARG A 39 -6.16 -17.54 16.39
C ARG A 39 -6.81 -18.63 15.54
N VAL A 40 -6.39 -18.75 14.28
CA VAL A 40 -7.00 -19.64 13.28
C VAL A 40 -6.24 -20.95 13.24
N VAL A 41 -6.94 -22.06 13.45
CA VAL A 41 -6.34 -23.42 13.44
C VAL A 41 -6.55 -24.03 12.06
N THR A 42 -5.56 -24.74 11.51
CA THR A 42 -5.73 -25.52 10.27
C THR A 42 -6.04 -26.98 10.61
N THR A 43 -7.13 -27.54 10.07
CA THR A 43 -7.45 -28.97 10.24
C THR A 43 -6.39 -29.80 9.51
N GLY A 44 -5.54 -30.52 10.27
CA GLY A 44 -4.66 -31.55 9.70
C GLY A 44 -3.19 -31.57 10.12
N GLY A 45 -2.77 -30.83 11.16
CA GLY A 45 -1.42 -30.93 11.74
C GLY A 45 -1.45 -31.57 13.13
N PRO A 46 -0.59 -32.55 13.45
CA PRO A 46 -0.49 -33.12 14.80
C PRO A 46 -0.16 -32.05 15.86
N ALA A 47 -0.84 -32.15 17.00
CA ALA A 47 -0.46 -31.45 18.23
C ALA A 47 0.82 -32.08 18.80
N GLU A 48 1.94 -31.33 18.79
CA GLU A 48 3.01 -31.23 19.81
C GLU A 48 4.16 -30.38 19.21
N GLN A 49 4.77 -29.48 20.00
CA GLN A 49 5.98 -28.67 19.67
C GLN A 49 7.18 -29.55 19.24
N PRO A 50 8.32 -29.06 18.62
CA PRO A 50 8.81 -27.70 18.39
C PRO A 50 9.37 -27.45 16.95
N ALA A 51 9.80 -26.21 16.68
CA ALA A 51 10.65 -25.75 15.56
C ALA A 51 10.83 -26.68 14.34
N THR A 52 10.12 -26.41 13.25
CA THR A 52 10.60 -26.79 11.92
C THR A 52 10.27 -25.69 10.94
N THR A 53 11.35 -25.00 10.57
CA THR A 53 11.65 -24.55 9.22
C THR A 53 10.51 -23.86 8.51
N ASP A 54 10.67 -22.55 8.34
CA ASP A 54 10.22 -21.82 7.17
C ASP A 54 10.26 -22.76 5.96
N THR A 55 9.15 -23.42 5.65
CA THR A 55 8.91 -23.97 4.34
C THR A 55 8.67 -22.75 3.49
N GLN A 56 9.79 -22.14 3.07
CA GLN A 56 9.87 -21.29 1.91
C GLN A 56 9.36 -22.14 0.75
N THR A 57 8.05 -22.24 0.62
CA THR A 57 7.45 -22.27 -0.71
C THR A 57 8.10 -21.10 -1.42
N GLU A 58 8.69 -21.35 -2.58
CA GLU A 58 9.23 -20.34 -3.49
C GLU A 58 8.07 -19.46 -4.02
N ASP A 59 7.29 -18.87 -3.12
CA ASP A 59 6.47 -17.71 -3.40
C ASP A 59 7.45 -16.56 -3.53
N GLU A 60 7.51 -15.95 -4.72
CA GLU A 60 8.10 -14.63 -4.88
C GLU A 60 7.65 -13.76 -3.69
N PRO A 61 8.55 -13.00 -3.05
CA PRO A 61 8.22 -12.24 -1.86
C PRO A 61 7.08 -11.26 -2.17
N ALA A 62 5.86 -11.68 -1.86
CA ALA A 62 4.67 -10.88 -2.09
C ALA A 62 4.76 -9.63 -1.21
N LEU A 63 4.45 -8.46 -1.78
CA LEU A 63 4.47 -7.20 -1.05
C LEU A 63 3.54 -7.31 0.17
N GLY A 64 4.11 -7.27 1.37
CA GLY A 64 3.34 -7.18 2.61
C GLY A 64 2.48 -5.91 2.64
N SER A 65 1.51 -5.85 3.56
CA SER A 65 0.52 -4.77 3.64
C SER A 65 1.15 -3.37 3.65
N ALA A 66 2.27 -3.19 4.37
CA ALA A 66 3.01 -1.92 4.38
C ALA A 66 3.57 -1.54 3.00
N GLY A 67 4.02 -2.51 2.22
CA GLY A 67 4.50 -2.31 0.85
C GLY A 67 3.39 -1.88 -0.09
N LEU A 68 2.20 -2.48 0.01
CA LEU A 68 1.01 -2.07 -0.74
C LEU A 68 0.58 -0.64 -0.40
N VAL A 69 0.53 -0.30 0.90
CA VAL A 69 0.21 1.06 1.37
C VAL A 69 1.23 2.06 0.85
N GLY A 70 2.53 1.78 0.98
CA GLY A 70 3.58 2.68 0.48
C GLY A 70 3.45 2.93 -1.02
N VAL A 71 3.09 1.90 -1.79
CA VAL A 71 2.92 2.02 -3.24
C VAL A 71 1.66 2.80 -3.59
N GLY A 72 0.58 2.61 -2.83
CA GLY A 72 -0.63 3.41 -2.95
C GLY A 72 -0.37 4.89 -2.66
N VAL A 73 0.34 5.19 -1.58
CA VAL A 73 0.73 6.57 -1.21
C VAL A 73 1.59 7.20 -2.28
N LEU A 74 2.67 6.52 -2.71
CA LEU A 74 3.53 7.05 -3.77
C LEU A 74 2.77 7.19 -5.09
N GLY A 75 1.94 6.21 -5.46
CA GLY A 75 1.07 6.31 -6.64
C GLY A 75 0.13 7.51 -6.57
N GLY A 76 -0.45 7.78 -5.39
CA GLY A 76 -1.23 8.98 -5.12
C GLY A 76 -0.44 10.25 -5.35
N VAL A 77 0.79 10.35 -4.84
CA VAL A 77 1.68 11.51 -5.06
C VAL A 77 1.95 11.73 -6.55
N TYR A 78 2.24 10.68 -7.32
CA TYR A 78 2.42 10.80 -8.78
C TYR A 78 1.13 11.21 -9.51
N LEU A 79 -0.04 10.78 -9.02
CA LEU A 79 -1.33 11.22 -9.55
C LEU A 79 -1.55 12.71 -9.26
N LEU A 80 -1.25 13.16 -8.04
CA LEU A 80 -1.28 14.57 -7.66
C LEU A 80 -0.33 15.41 -8.54
N PHE A 81 0.86 14.91 -8.86
CA PHE A 81 1.78 15.59 -9.79
C PHE A 81 1.20 15.68 -11.19
N THR A 82 0.58 14.60 -11.70
CA THR A 82 -0.12 14.60 -12.99
C THR A 82 -1.17 15.71 -13.03
N ILE A 83 -2.00 15.81 -11.98
CA ILE A 83 -3.02 16.87 -11.83
C ILE A 83 -2.35 18.26 -11.81
N GLY A 84 -1.27 18.43 -11.03
CA GLY A 84 -0.53 19.70 -10.98
C GLY A 84 0.01 20.13 -12.35
N TRP A 85 0.51 19.19 -13.15
CA TRP A 85 0.96 19.44 -14.52
C TRP A 85 -0.19 19.78 -15.47
N VAL A 86 -1.37 19.16 -15.32
CA VAL A 86 -2.56 19.53 -16.10
C VAL A 86 -2.97 20.98 -15.78
N VAL A 87 -3.14 21.30 -14.50
CA VAL A 87 -3.58 22.63 -14.06
C VAL A 87 -2.58 23.70 -14.49
N GLY A 88 -1.29 23.47 -14.24
CA GLY A 88 -0.26 24.41 -14.63
C GLY A 88 -0.02 24.49 -16.14
N GLY A 89 -0.18 23.38 -16.87
CA GLY A 89 -0.12 23.35 -18.33
C GLY A 89 -1.21 24.19 -18.98
N VAL A 90 -2.46 24.08 -18.50
CA VAL A 90 -3.57 24.94 -18.96
C VAL A 90 -3.29 26.42 -18.65
N ARG A 91 -2.78 26.72 -17.45
CA ARG A 91 -2.41 28.09 -17.06
C ARG A 91 -1.32 28.67 -17.95
N LEU A 92 -0.31 27.86 -18.29
CA LEU A 92 0.80 28.26 -19.14
C LEU A 92 0.40 28.38 -20.61
N GLN A 93 -0.45 27.49 -21.14
CA GLN A 93 -0.98 27.62 -22.51
C GLN A 93 -1.74 28.93 -22.71
N GLY A 94 -2.49 29.40 -21.70
CA GLY A 94 -3.16 30.69 -21.75
C GLY A 94 -2.22 31.88 -21.93
N VAL A 95 -0.98 31.80 -21.44
CA VAL A 95 0.04 32.85 -21.60
C VAL A 95 0.89 32.61 -22.86
N ALA A 96 1.30 31.37 -23.10
CA ALA A 96 2.21 30.97 -24.18
C ALA A 96 1.57 31.08 -25.57
N SER A 97 0.24 30.93 -25.69
CA SER A 97 -0.47 31.08 -26.97
C SER A 97 -0.39 32.50 -27.56
N PHE A 98 0.00 33.50 -26.75
CA PHE A 98 0.31 34.85 -27.23
C PHE A 98 1.74 34.99 -27.78
N LEU A 99 2.65 34.05 -27.47
CA LEU A 99 4.09 34.15 -27.71
C LEU A 99 4.62 33.10 -28.69
N VAL A 100 3.98 31.92 -28.77
CA VAL A 100 4.41 30.78 -29.57
C VAL A 100 3.20 30.07 -30.20
N SER A 101 3.41 29.51 -31.40
CA SER A 101 2.41 28.69 -32.09
C SER A 101 1.97 27.48 -31.23
N PRO A 102 0.65 27.23 -31.09
CA PRO A 102 0.12 26.10 -30.35
C PRO A 102 0.69 24.74 -30.80
N ALA A 103 1.01 24.61 -32.09
CA ALA A 103 1.48 23.36 -32.69
C ALA A 103 2.80 22.85 -32.08
N ALA A 104 3.69 23.75 -31.63
CA ALA A 104 4.94 23.38 -30.98
C ALA A 104 4.78 23.10 -29.47
N SER A 105 3.77 23.71 -28.85
CA SER A 105 3.60 23.74 -27.38
C SER A 105 2.81 22.54 -26.86
N VAL A 106 1.76 22.16 -27.58
CA VAL A 106 0.82 21.08 -27.21
C VAL A 106 1.53 19.74 -26.92
N PRO A 107 2.42 19.20 -27.78
CA PRO A 107 3.04 17.91 -27.51
C PRO A 107 3.92 17.94 -26.26
N ALA A 108 4.65 19.03 -26.02
CA ALA A 108 5.49 19.19 -24.82
C ALA A 108 4.67 19.22 -23.53
N VAL A 109 3.52 19.93 -23.54
CA VAL A 109 2.60 19.97 -22.39
C VAL A 109 2.04 18.59 -22.09
N TRP A 110 1.58 17.85 -23.10
CA TRP A 110 1.09 16.49 -22.90
C TRP A 110 2.17 15.54 -22.40
N LEU A 111 3.40 15.67 -22.91
CA LEU A 111 4.52 14.85 -22.42
C LEU A 111 4.79 15.12 -20.94
N ALA A 112 4.75 16.39 -20.51
CA ALA A 112 4.94 16.76 -19.12
C ALA A 112 3.81 16.25 -18.21
N VAL A 113 2.56 16.30 -18.69
CA VAL A 113 1.40 15.72 -17.98
C VAL A 113 1.54 14.21 -17.81
N LEU A 114 1.98 13.51 -18.85
CA LEU A 114 2.10 12.05 -18.82
C LEU A 114 3.38 11.56 -18.14
N ALA A 115 4.41 12.41 -18.02
CA ALA A 115 5.70 12.03 -17.45
C ALA A 115 5.61 11.38 -16.07
N PRO A 116 4.82 11.88 -15.09
CA PRO A 116 4.68 11.23 -13.78
C PRO A 116 4.07 9.83 -13.90
N ALA A 117 2.99 9.68 -14.67
CA ALA A 117 2.34 8.40 -14.87
C ALA A 117 3.27 7.39 -15.55
N ILE A 118 4.00 7.82 -16.59
CA ILE A 118 4.95 6.97 -17.32
C ILE A 118 6.11 6.56 -16.41
N TRP A 119 6.68 7.48 -15.62
CA TRP A 119 7.77 7.15 -14.69
C TRP A 119 7.33 6.14 -13.63
N PHE A 120 6.16 6.34 -13.04
CA PHE A 120 5.62 5.41 -12.06
C PHE A 120 5.42 4.02 -12.66
N ALA A 121 4.76 3.93 -13.82
CA ALA A 121 4.51 2.67 -14.52
C ALA A 121 5.81 1.96 -14.93
N THR A 122 6.76 2.71 -15.51
CA THR A 122 8.07 2.16 -15.92
C THR A 122 8.89 1.69 -14.72
N THR A 123 8.89 2.44 -13.62
CA THR A 123 9.56 2.02 -12.38
C THR A 123 8.96 0.73 -11.84
N LEU A 124 7.63 0.63 -11.77
CA LEU A 124 6.96 -0.60 -11.32
C LEU A 124 7.25 -1.79 -12.23
N TRP A 125 7.28 -1.56 -13.54
CA TRP A 125 7.56 -2.61 -14.51
C TRP A 125 9.02 -3.09 -14.43
N LEU A 126 9.96 -2.15 -14.40
CA LEU A 126 11.40 -2.45 -14.39
C LEU A 126 11.87 -3.08 -13.08
N THR A 127 11.23 -2.70 -11.96
CA THR A 127 11.60 -3.21 -10.63
C THR A 127 10.83 -4.45 -10.21
N ARG A 128 9.99 -5.02 -11.09
CA ARG A 128 9.18 -6.20 -10.80
C ARG A 128 10.00 -7.43 -10.39
N ARG A 129 11.21 -7.59 -10.92
CA ARG A 129 12.16 -8.67 -10.57
C ARG A 129 13.34 -8.20 -9.69
N SER A 130 13.35 -6.93 -9.29
CA SER A 130 14.47 -6.34 -8.54
C SER A 130 14.18 -6.35 -7.04
N ARG A 131 15.21 -6.07 -6.23
CA ARG A 131 15.05 -5.88 -4.79
C ARG A 131 14.06 -4.74 -4.52
N THR A 132 13.12 -4.99 -3.61
CA THR A 132 12.03 -4.07 -3.25
C THR A 132 12.52 -2.67 -2.85
N TRP A 133 13.71 -2.53 -2.25
CA TRP A 133 14.26 -1.22 -1.89
C TRP A 133 14.64 -0.36 -3.10
N LEU A 134 15.16 -0.96 -4.19
CA LEU A 134 15.52 -0.24 -5.41
C LEU A 134 14.30 0.44 -6.05
N ARG A 135 13.13 -0.21 -5.95
CA ARG A 135 11.84 0.36 -6.38
C ARG A 135 11.50 1.63 -5.62
N PHE A 136 11.55 1.59 -4.30
CA PHE A 136 11.23 2.77 -3.48
C PHE A 136 12.23 3.89 -3.71
N LEU A 137 13.51 3.57 -3.89
CA LEU A 137 14.54 4.56 -4.23
C LEU A 137 14.24 5.24 -5.58
N TRP A 138 13.94 4.48 -6.63
CA TRP A 138 13.60 5.03 -7.94
C TRP A 138 12.31 5.86 -7.93
N LEU A 139 11.31 5.43 -7.17
CA LEU A 139 10.08 6.19 -7.03
C LEU A 139 10.31 7.47 -6.24
N ALA A 140 11.14 7.47 -5.21
CA ALA A 140 11.49 8.67 -4.46
C ALA A 140 12.28 9.66 -5.32
N VAL A 141 13.27 9.18 -6.08
CA VAL A 141 14.03 10.00 -7.03
C VAL A 141 13.11 10.63 -8.06
N GLY A 142 12.26 9.83 -8.70
CA GLY A 142 11.28 10.37 -9.65
C GLY A 142 10.31 11.34 -9.00
N ALA A 143 9.91 11.11 -7.75
CA ALA A 143 8.99 12.01 -7.06
C ALA A 143 9.62 13.40 -6.90
N VAL A 144 10.89 13.48 -6.51
CA VAL A 144 11.63 14.74 -6.46
C VAL A 144 11.78 15.35 -7.86
N LEU A 145 12.08 14.55 -8.87
CA LEU A 145 12.31 15.04 -10.24
C LEU A 145 11.05 15.60 -10.90
N LEU A 146 9.91 14.95 -10.66
CA LEU A 146 8.62 15.21 -11.31
C LEU A 146 7.72 16.18 -10.54
N VAL A 147 8.20 16.69 -9.39
CA VAL A 147 7.55 17.83 -8.72
C VAL A 147 7.31 18.91 -9.78
N PRO A 148 6.11 19.51 -9.81
CA PRO A 148 5.80 20.62 -10.70
C PRO A 148 6.51 21.91 -10.26
N TRP A 149 7.85 21.90 -10.26
CA TRP A 149 8.74 23.01 -9.93
C TRP A 149 8.36 24.34 -10.57
N PRO A 150 8.04 24.43 -11.89
CA PRO A 150 7.65 25.71 -12.47
C PRO A 150 6.49 26.36 -11.70
N PHE A 151 5.49 25.59 -11.29
CA PHE A 151 4.33 26.13 -10.58
C PHE A 151 4.60 26.33 -9.10
N ALA A 152 5.41 25.47 -8.47
CA ALA A 152 5.85 25.65 -7.09
C ALA A 152 6.61 26.97 -6.89
N LEU A 153 7.48 27.33 -7.85
CA LEU A 153 8.24 28.57 -7.84
C LEU A 153 7.33 29.80 -8.09
N LEU A 154 6.35 29.69 -8.98
CA LEU A 154 5.41 30.79 -9.27
C LEU A 154 4.34 30.99 -8.18
N GLY A 155 3.98 29.95 -7.41
CA GLY A 155 2.97 30.02 -6.34
C GLY A 155 3.49 30.66 -5.04
N GLY A 156 4.80 30.57 -4.76
CA GLY A 156 5.41 31.13 -3.55
C GLY A 156 5.53 32.66 -3.54
N VAL A 157 5.38 33.32 -4.69
CA VAL A 157 5.56 34.78 -4.85
C VAL A 157 4.28 35.59 -4.58
N GLY A 158 3.18 34.91 -4.20
CA GLY A 158 1.85 35.50 -4.01
C GLY A 158 1.33 35.52 -2.57
N GLN A 159 2.19 35.30 -1.57
CA GLN A 159 1.88 35.48 -0.15
C GLN A 159 2.57 36.75 0.36
#